data_AF-A0A4W3GBL4-F1
#
_entry.id   AF-A0A4W3GBL4-F1
#
_cell.length_a   1.000
_cell.length_b   1.000
_cell.length_c   1.000
_cell.angle_alpha   90.00
_cell.angle_beta   90.00
_cell.angle_gamma   90.00
#
_symmetry.space_group_name_H-M   'P 1'
#
loop_
_entity.id
_entity.type
_entity.pdbx_description
1 polymer ?
#
loop_
_entity_poly.entity_id
_entity_poly.type
_entity_poly.pdbx_seq_one_letter_code
_entity_poly.pdbx_strand_id
1 'polypeptide(L)'
;MKRVVLTLLQDVNIAESNCPTGARVSVVTSNTTVQTSIRFSDFKKKKLLLDKIEQLEHEQSTSSRKINTVMMFVARNTFKRVRNGVLVRKIAVFITNGDSPDTTAISTAAMTLQASNIIPVVISFNAVPKIQRAFKAQGGEESAVFVLPRQMQSSREMLQNIRLCRLCYDECNPDASCSSAPRSLTVPLSLDMAFVVDDLERLNAAESRTVQHFLSSMFDTFLSTSESKDSMPHPRVALVQHTPGYAPRFGNDPFNLDLAILDYPTKSIKKRHVQDALFKVDGSSSIANTIEWSLNNFFLNAPDQKQYKVIFTIFSGETNILDKKKLMQVSWEAKCKGFVMFALALGRGTNSTILKNFASFPLEKHLLRLDRALEAELGYAQKFVLAFLNNLSTGINKYPPAALVRKCRQRIKSEDRIGKRKMTPSFKQVEIAENI
;
A
#
# COMPACT_ATOMS: atom_id res chain seq x y z
N MET A 1 5.14 -24.11 21.14
CA MET A 1 5.58 -23.65 19.79
C MET A 1 6.22 -24.76 18.97
N LYS A 2 7.34 -25.38 19.39
CA LYS A 2 8.01 -26.46 18.62
C LYS A 2 7.06 -27.56 18.14
N ARG A 3 6.25 -28.11 19.05
CA ARG A 3 5.27 -29.17 18.72
C ARG A 3 4.29 -28.76 17.61
N VAL A 4 3.88 -27.49 17.56
CA VAL A 4 3.01 -26.96 16.49
C VAL A 4 3.75 -27.00 15.15
N VAL A 5 5.01 -26.56 15.11
CA VAL A 5 5.85 -26.60 13.90
C VAL A 5 6.02 -28.05 13.41
N LEU A 6 6.36 -28.97 14.31
CA LEU A 6 6.53 -30.39 13.97
C LEU A 6 5.23 -31.00 13.42
N THR A 7 4.08 -30.69 14.05
CA THR A 7 2.75 -31.16 13.61
C THR A 7 2.41 -30.65 12.20
N LEU A 8 2.69 -29.37 11.92
CA LEU A 8 2.42 -28.78 10.61
C LEU A 8 3.31 -29.39 9.52
N LEU A 9 4.57 -29.74 9.83
CA LEU A 9 5.52 -30.31 8.88
C LEU A 9 5.40 -31.83 8.69
N GLN A 10 4.68 -32.53 9.58
CA GLN A 10 4.63 -33.98 9.62
C GLN A 10 4.19 -34.62 8.31
N ASP A 11 3.24 -34.00 7.59
CA ASP A 11 2.71 -34.50 6.31
C ASP A 11 3.07 -33.59 5.12
N VAL A 12 4.00 -32.65 5.32
CA VAL A 12 4.53 -31.81 4.23
C VAL A 12 5.71 -32.54 3.58
N ASN A 13 5.67 -32.68 2.25
CA ASN A 13 6.79 -33.22 1.49
C ASN A 13 7.91 -32.18 1.41
N ILE A 14 9.13 -32.55 1.84
CA ILE A 14 10.29 -31.67 1.82
C ILE A 14 11.09 -31.93 0.54
N ALA A 15 11.47 -30.86 -0.16
CA ALA A 15 12.23 -30.98 -1.39
C ALA A 15 13.64 -31.54 -1.12
N GLU A 16 13.94 -32.71 -1.68
CA GLU A 16 15.24 -33.37 -1.51
C GLU A 16 16.31 -32.90 -2.50
N SER A 17 15.89 -32.19 -3.55
CA SER A 17 16.76 -31.74 -4.63
C SER A 17 16.47 -30.28 -5.03
N ASN A 18 17.05 -29.86 -6.16
CA ASN A 18 16.73 -28.59 -6.79
C ASN A 18 15.48 -28.66 -7.68
N CYS A 19 14.83 -29.82 -7.82
CA CYS A 19 13.55 -29.95 -8.52
C CYS A 19 12.42 -29.21 -7.77
N PRO A 20 11.43 -28.62 -8.45
CA PRO A 20 10.32 -27.84 -7.83
C PRO A 20 9.27 -28.72 -7.17
N THR A 21 9.68 -29.85 -6.62
CA THR A 21 8.80 -30.86 -6.05
C THR A 21 8.99 -30.88 -4.53
N GLY A 22 7.98 -30.44 -3.80
CA GLY A 22 8.01 -30.34 -2.34
C GLY A 22 8.38 -28.95 -1.80
N ALA A 23 8.24 -28.78 -0.49
CA ALA A 23 8.49 -27.53 0.22
C ALA A 23 9.95 -27.40 0.65
N ARG A 24 10.44 -26.15 0.69
CA ARG A 24 11.66 -25.79 1.44
C ARG A 24 11.25 -25.02 2.67
N VAL A 25 11.86 -25.35 3.80
CA VAL A 25 11.49 -24.78 5.10
C VAL A 25 12.64 -23.93 5.64
N SER A 26 12.31 -22.75 6.14
CA SER A 26 13.20 -21.88 6.92
C SER A 26 12.54 -21.62 8.26
N VAL A 27 13.35 -21.55 9.31
CA VAL A 27 12.90 -21.24 10.67
C VAL A 27 13.62 -19.99 11.14
N VAL A 28 12.82 -18.99 11.50
CA VAL A 28 13.28 -17.72 12.06
C VAL A 28 12.77 -17.64 13.49
N THR A 29 13.68 -17.42 14.43
CA THR A 29 13.36 -17.18 15.83
C THR A 29 13.41 -15.69 16.12
N SER A 30 12.62 -15.25 17.10
CA SER A 30 12.61 -13.86 17.52
C SER A 30 12.41 -13.75 19.02
N ASN A 31 13.25 -12.94 19.63
CA ASN A 31 13.12 -12.47 21.01
C ASN A 31 13.17 -10.92 21.02
N THR A 32 14.30 -10.33 21.41
CA THR A 32 14.66 -8.92 21.19
C THR A 32 15.12 -8.66 19.76
N THR A 33 15.75 -9.65 19.12
CA THR A 33 16.26 -9.59 17.75
C THR A 33 15.68 -10.73 16.92
N VAL A 34 15.70 -10.57 15.60
CA VAL A 34 15.22 -11.60 14.65
C VAL A 34 16.43 -12.35 14.12
N GLN A 35 16.46 -13.67 14.30
CA GLN A 35 17.57 -14.53 13.90
C GLN A 35 17.08 -15.68 13.02
N THR A 36 17.85 -16.01 11.98
CA THR A 36 17.54 -17.15 11.10
C THR A 36 18.23 -18.39 11.64
N SER A 37 17.47 -19.27 12.30
CA SER A 37 17.99 -20.53 12.86
C SER A 37 18.15 -21.63 11.81
N ILE A 38 17.30 -21.62 10.78
CA ILE A 38 17.34 -22.56 9.65
C ILE A 38 17.03 -21.79 8.36
N ARG A 39 17.90 -21.87 7.36
CA ARG A 39 17.67 -21.32 6.01
C ARG A 39 17.02 -22.36 5.12
N PHE A 40 16.38 -21.89 4.04
CA PHE A 40 15.73 -22.76 3.04
C PHE A 40 16.67 -23.79 2.38
N SER A 41 17.98 -23.57 2.42
CA SER A 41 19.02 -24.41 1.81
C SER A 41 19.60 -25.46 2.75
N ASP A 42 19.39 -25.33 4.05
CA ASP A 42 20.20 -26.05 5.06
C ASP A 42 19.87 -27.54 5.12
N PHE A 43 18.62 -27.91 4.84
CA PHE A 43 18.16 -29.29 4.93
C PHE A 43 17.49 -29.76 3.65
N LYS A 44 17.95 -30.91 3.16
CA LYS A 44 17.37 -31.66 2.03
C LYS A 44 16.68 -32.96 2.46
N LYS A 45 16.87 -33.39 3.71
CA LYS A 45 16.22 -34.59 4.26
C LYS A 45 15.27 -34.18 5.37
N LYS A 46 14.01 -34.62 5.28
CA LYS A 46 12.95 -34.28 6.25
C LYS A 46 13.33 -34.66 7.68
N LYS A 47 13.89 -35.85 7.90
CA LYS A 47 14.31 -36.31 9.23
C LYS A 47 15.30 -35.34 9.90
N LEU A 48 16.36 -34.95 9.19
CA LEU A 48 17.36 -34.00 9.71
C LEU A 48 16.77 -32.62 10.02
N LEU A 49 15.81 -32.16 9.21
CA LEU A 49 15.08 -30.91 9.48
C LEU A 49 14.28 -31.01 10.79
N LEU A 50 13.52 -32.10 10.97
CA LEU A 50 12.70 -32.31 12.17
C LEU A 50 13.58 -32.44 13.42
N ASP A 51 14.65 -33.22 13.35
CA ASP A 51 15.63 -33.39 14.43
C ASP A 51 16.24 -32.03 14.82
N LYS A 52 16.61 -31.19 13.84
CA LYS A 52 17.13 -29.84 14.12
C LYS A 52 16.09 -28.94 14.79
N ILE A 53 14.82 -29.01 14.39
CA ILE A 53 13.73 -28.22 14.98
C ILE A 53 13.50 -28.62 16.44
N GLU A 54 13.57 -29.92 16.76
CA GLU A 54 13.48 -30.41 18.13
C GLU A 54 14.61 -29.86 19.01
N GLN A 55 15.82 -29.76 18.47
CA GLN A 55 17.01 -29.26 19.15
C GLN A 55 17.09 -27.73 19.28
N LEU A 56 16.18 -26.95 18.66
CA LEU A 56 16.26 -25.48 18.74
C LEU A 56 16.12 -24.96 20.16
N GLU A 57 17.09 -24.22 20.68
CA GLU A 57 16.96 -23.66 22.02
C GLU A 57 15.97 -22.49 22.06
N HIS A 58 15.33 -22.31 23.22
CA HIS A 58 14.40 -21.20 23.44
C HIS A 58 15.04 -20.16 24.37
N GLU A 59 15.47 -19.05 23.80
CA GLU A 59 15.91 -17.89 24.58
C GLU A 59 14.71 -17.17 25.19
N GLN A 60 14.62 -17.18 26.51
CA GLN A 60 13.59 -16.42 27.22
C GLN A 60 13.90 -14.93 27.16
N SER A 61 12.88 -14.11 26.91
CA SER A 61 13.01 -12.65 26.90
C SER A 61 11.79 -12.00 27.54
N THR A 62 12.04 -10.96 28.31
CA THR A 62 11.03 -10.08 28.90
C THR A 62 10.61 -8.94 27.96
N SER A 63 11.21 -8.84 26.77
CA SER A 63 10.96 -7.75 25.83
C SER A 63 9.55 -7.78 25.22
N SER A 64 9.04 -6.60 24.86
CA SER A 64 7.73 -6.48 24.20
C SER A 64 7.72 -7.19 22.85
N ARG A 65 6.65 -7.96 22.59
CA ARG A 65 6.49 -8.74 21.36
C ARG A 65 6.25 -7.82 20.17
N LYS A 66 7.16 -7.84 19.19
CA LYS A 66 7.11 -7.01 17.97
C LYS A 66 6.95 -7.88 16.72
N ILE A 67 5.76 -8.46 16.54
CA ILE A 67 5.49 -9.37 15.40
C ILE A 67 5.66 -8.67 14.05
N ASN A 68 5.37 -7.37 13.99
CA ASN A 68 5.57 -6.53 12.81
C ASN A 68 7.03 -6.53 12.35
N THR A 69 8.00 -6.47 13.28
CA THR A 69 9.43 -6.52 12.94
C THR A 69 9.80 -7.86 12.31
N VAL A 70 9.28 -8.96 12.85
CA VAL A 70 9.49 -10.32 12.32
C VAL A 70 8.88 -10.46 10.92
N MET A 71 7.64 -10.00 10.74
CA MET A 71 6.95 -10.00 9.44
C MET A 71 7.73 -9.23 8.38
N MET A 72 8.23 -8.04 8.73
CA MET A 72 9.05 -7.22 7.85
C MET A 72 10.39 -7.88 7.53
N PHE A 73 11.05 -8.50 8.52
CA PHE A 73 12.29 -9.23 8.31
C PHE A 73 12.09 -10.40 7.34
N VAL A 74 11.03 -11.18 7.52
CA VAL A 74 10.67 -12.32 6.67
C VAL A 74 10.42 -11.87 5.23
N ALA A 75 9.62 -10.81 5.05
CA ALA A 75 9.33 -10.28 3.71
C ALA A 75 10.57 -9.75 3.00
N ARG A 76 11.41 -8.96 3.70
CA ARG A 76 12.53 -8.22 3.11
C ARG A 76 13.83 -9.00 3.02
N ASN A 77 14.01 -10.04 3.84
CA ASN A 77 15.27 -10.78 3.93
C ASN A 77 15.06 -12.27 3.62
N THR A 78 14.20 -12.95 4.38
CA THR A 78 14.03 -14.41 4.25
C THR A 78 13.51 -14.80 2.86
N PHE A 79 12.51 -14.09 2.33
CA PHE A 79 11.94 -14.35 1.02
C PHE A 79 12.58 -13.57 -0.15
N LYS A 80 13.66 -12.80 0.09
CA LYS A 80 14.25 -11.91 -0.92
C LYS A 80 14.84 -12.65 -2.12
N ARG A 81 15.45 -13.81 -1.89
CA ARG A 81 16.16 -14.61 -2.91
C ARG A 81 15.76 -16.08 -2.82
N VAL A 82 14.46 -16.33 -2.85
CA VAL A 82 13.92 -17.69 -2.87
C VAL A 82 13.74 -18.16 -4.30
N ARG A 83 13.58 -19.48 -4.46
CA ARG A 83 13.23 -20.09 -5.74
C ARG A 83 12.02 -19.39 -6.34
N ASN A 84 12.16 -18.98 -7.59
CA ASN A 84 11.03 -18.56 -8.42
C ASN A 84 10.44 -19.77 -9.15
N GLY A 85 9.13 -19.77 -9.31
CA GLY A 85 8.41 -20.76 -10.11
C GLY A 85 6.94 -20.41 -10.14
N VAL A 86 6.29 -20.69 -11.27
CA VAL A 86 4.87 -20.33 -11.50
C VAL A 86 3.97 -20.92 -10.41
N LEU A 87 4.24 -22.15 -9.99
CA LEU A 87 3.46 -22.87 -8.96
C LEU A 87 4.07 -22.77 -7.54
N VAL A 88 5.13 -21.97 -7.34
CA VAL A 88 5.77 -21.85 -6.03
C VAL A 88 4.97 -20.89 -5.16
N ARG A 89 4.35 -21.43 -4.11
CA ARG A 89 3.63 -20.64 -3.10
C ARG A 89 4.59 -20.24 -1.96
N LYS A 90 4.66 -18.95 -1.64
CA LYS A 90 5.43 -18.45 -0.50
C LYS A 90 4.50 -18.35 0.70
N ILE A 91 4.75 -19.12 1.76
CA ILE A 91 3.91 -19.14 2.96
C ILE A 91 4.77 -18.83 4.17
N ALA A 92 4.31 -17.90 5.01
CA ALA A 92 4.98 -17.52 6.25
C ALA A 92 4.06 -17.79 7.45
N VAL A 93 4.44 -18.77 8.29
CA VAL A 93 3.71 -19.11 9.51
C VAL A 93 4.33 -18.38 10.70
N PHE A 94 3.61 -17.40 11.25
CA PHE A 94 4.01 -16.63 12.44
C PHE A 94 3.36 -17.22 13.68
N ILE A 95 4.15 -17.75 14.61
CA ILE A 95 3.65 -18.30 15.86
C ILE A 95 3.91 -17.32 16.99
N THR A 96 2.87 -16.90 17.71
CA THR A 96 2.98 -15.97 18.85
C THR A 96 2.25 -16.50 20.08
N ASN A 97 2.64 -16.04 21.27
CA ASN A 97 1.94 -16.35 22.53
C ASN A 97 1.09 -15.17 23.03
N GLY A 98 0.95 -14.10 22.25
CA GLY A 98 0.20 -12.93 22.68
C GLY A 98 0.21 -11.81 21.65
N ASP A 99 -0.53 -10.76 21.97
CA ASP A 99 -0.75 -9.63 21.06
C ASP A 99 0.50 -8.76 20.92
N SER A 100 0.49 -7.86 19.93
CA SER A 100 1.56 -6.90 19.68
C SER A 100 1.00 -5.47 19.70
N PRO A 101 1.71 -4.49 20.26
CA PRO A 101 1.08 -3.23 20.67
C PRO A 101 0.64 -2.33 19.50
N ASP A 102 1.25 -2.45 18.33
CA ASP A 102 1.12 -1.51 17.21
C ASP A 102 0.35 -2.09 16.01
N THR A 103 -0.97 -1.92 16.02
CA THR A 103 -1.87 -2.35 14.94
C THR A 103 -1.48 -1.75 13.58
N THR A 104 -1.02 -0.50 13.57
CA THR A 104 -0.65 0.21 12.33
C THR A 104 0.59 -0.42 11.70
N ALA A 105 1.63 -0.69 12.50
CA ALA A 105 2.83 -1.35 12.03
C ALA A 105 2.59 -2.81 11.63
N ILE A 106 1.72 -3.55 12.34
CA ILE A 106 1.31 -4.91 11.92
C ILE A 106 0.63 -4.86 10.55
N SER A 107 -0.29 -3.92 10.36
CA SER A 107 -0.99 -3.75 9.08
C SER A 107 -0.03 -3.38 7.94
N THR A 108 0.97 -2.52 8.17
CA THR A 108 2.03 -2.25 7.19
C THR A 108 2.81 -3.51 6.83
N ALA A 109 3.14 -4.34 7.82
CA ALA A 109 3.88 -5.57 7.61
C ALA A 109 3.06 -6.60 6.83
N ALA A 110 1.76 -6.71 7.13
CA ALA A 110 0.82 -7.54 6.37
C ALA A 110 0.71 -7.10 4.90
N MET A 111 0.59 -5.78 4.64
CA MET A 111 0.62 -5.23 3.28
C MET A 111 1.90 -5.62 2.54
N THR A 112 3.05 -5.55 3.22
CA THR A 112 4.36 -5.88 2.63
C THR A 112 4.46 -7.37 2.27
N LEU A 113 3.93 -8.26 3.12
CA LEU A 113 3.86 -9.70 2.85
C LEU A 113 2.98 -9.97 1.62
N GLN A 114 1.79 -9.37 1.57
CA GLN A 114 0.86 -9.51 0.46
C GLN A 114 1.44 -9.00 -0.86
N ALA A 115 2.07 -7.82 -0.86
CA ALA A 115 2.74 -7.26 -2.02
C ALA A 115 3.86 -8.18 -2.55
N SER A 116 4.53 -8.90 -1.64
CA SER A 116 5.58 -9.87 -1.96
C SER A 116 5.05 -11.25 -2.40
N ASN A 117 3.73 -11.40 -2.54
CA ASN A 117 3.04 -12.66 -2.78
C ASN A 117 3.34 -13.73 -1.70
N ILE A 118 3.47 -13.30 -0.45
CA ILE A 118 3.69 -14.16 0.71
C ILE A 118 2.37 -14.31 1.44
N ILE A 119 1.87 -15.55 1.54
CA ILE A 119 0.66 -15.91 2.25
C ILE A 119 0.98 -15.96 3.76
N PRO A 120 0.45 -15.02 4.56
CA PRO A 120 0.67 -15.02 5.99
C PRO A 120 -0.31 -15.96 6.70
N VAL A 121 0.20 -16.74 7.66
CA VAL A 121 -0.60 -17.52 8.60
C VAL A 121 -0.13 -17.17 10.00
N VAL A 122 -0.99 -16.59 10.83
CA VAL A 122 -0.65 -16.29 12.23
C VAL A 122 -1.32 -17.32 13.12
N ILE A 123 -0.53 -17.99 13.96
CA ILE A 123 -1.02 -18.94 14.96
C ILE A 123 -0.71 -18.37 16.35
N SER A 124 -1.73 -18.20 17.18
CA SER A 124 -1.60 -17.70 18.54
C SER A 124 -2.12 -18.69 19.57
N PHE A 125 -1.52 -18.73 20.76
CA PHE A 125 -2.06 -19.49 21.90
C PHE A 125 -3.01 -18.66 22.78
N ASN A 126 -3.02 -17.33 22.60
CA ASN A 126 -3.86 -16.40 23.35
C ASN A 126 -4.60 -15.44 22.39
N ALA A 127 -5.61 -14.74 22.90
CA ALA A 127 -6.34 -13.72 22.12
C ALA A 127 -5.39 -12.62 21.62
N VAL A 128 -5.53 -12.25 20.34
CA VAL A 128 -4.67 -11.27 19.65
C VAL A 128 -5.50 -10.24 18.87
N PRO A 129 -6.33 -9.44 19.55
CA PRO A 129 -7.30 -8.56 18.90
C PRO A 129 -6.67 -7.51 17.98
N LYS A 130 -5.48 -6.97 18.31
CA LYS A 130 -4.81 -6.00 17.44
C LYS A 130 -4.27 -6.64 16.17
N ILE A 131 -3.68 -7.83 16.28
CA ILE A 131 -3.27 -8.61 15.10
C ILE A 131 -4.49 -8.97 14.25
N GLN A 132 -5.57 -9.49 14.84
CA GLN A 132 -6.80 -9.80 14.11
C GLN A 132 -7.34 -8.57 13.36
N ARG A 133 -7.43 -7.41 14.02
CA ARG A 133 -7.86 -6.16 13.39
C ARG A 133 -6.96 -5.76 12.22
N ALA A 134 -5.64 -5.91 12.35
CA ALA A 134 -4.69 -5.58 11.29
C ALA A 134 -4.81 -6.50 10.06
N PHE A 135 -5.16 -7.77 10.24
CA PHE A 135 -5.32 -8.75 9.16
C PHE A 135 -6.69 -8.70 8.48
N LYS A 136 -7.78 -8.49 9.25
CA LYS A 136 -9.11 -8.19 8.67
C LYS A 136 -9.05 -7.01 7.69
N ALA A 137 -8.13 -6.08 7.96
CA ALA A 137 -7.94 -4.88 7.17
C ALA A 137 -7.22 -5.04 5.81
N GLN A 138 -6.85 -6.26 5.41
CA GLN A 138 -6.14 -6.52 4.15
C GLN A 138 -7.02 -7.20 3.09
N GLY A 139 -8.33 -7.33 3.36
CA GLY A 139 -9.18 -8.27 2.60
C GLY A 139 -8.80 -9.73 2.87
N GLY A 140 -7.82 -9.97 3.74
CA GLY A 140 -7.63 -11.25 4.39
C GLY A 140 -8.86 -11.50 5.22
N GLU A 141 -9.68 -12.43 4.74
CA GLU A 141 -10.64 -13.16 5.54
C GLU A 141 -10.18 -13.32 6.99
N GLU A 142 -11.13 -13.49 7.90
CA GLU A 142 -10.89 -13.89 9.30
C GLU A 142 -9.98 -15.14 9.45
N SER A 143 -9.64 -15.79 8.34
CA SER A 143 -8.88 -17.02 8.13
C SER A 143 -7.34 -16.88 8.06
N ALA A 144 -6.74 -15.69 8.25
CA ALA A 144 -5.28 -15.57 8.34
C ALA A 144 -4.74 -15.70 9.78
N VAL A 145 -5.59 -15.49 10.80
CA VAL A 145 -5.21 -15.47 12.21
C VAL A 145 -5.98 -16.54 12.98
N PHE A 146 -5.26 -17.54 13.49
CA PHE A 146 -5.81 -18.69 14.19
C PHE A 146 -5.41 -18.63 15.66
N VAL A 147 -6.41 -18.59 16.55
CA VAL A 147 -6.19 -18.70 18.00
C VAL A 147 -6.44 -20.15 18.39
N LEU A 148 -5.37 -20.87 18.74
CA LEU A 148 -5.45 -22.27 19.12
C LEU A 148 -6.26 -22.43 20.41
N PRO A 149 -7.28 -23.30 20.43
CA PRO A 149 -8.02 -23.59 21.65
C PRO A 149 -7.11 -24.32 22.66
N ARG A 150 -7.44 -24.18 23.95
CA ARG A 150 -6.72 -24.87 25.03
C ARG A 150 -6.92 -26.39 24.99
N GLN A 151 -8.06 -26.85 24.46
CA GLN A 151 -8.37 -28.27 24.32
C GLN A 151 -7.50 -28.90 23.23
N MET A 152 -6.83 -30.01 23.58
CA MET A 152 -5.82 -30.63 22.72
C MET A 152 -6.40 -31.18 21.41
N GLN A 153 -7.59 -31.79 21.44
CA GLN A 153 -8.26 -32.35 20.25
C GLN A 153 -8.61 -31.25 19.25
N SER A 154 -9.34 -30.22 19.70
CA SER A 154 -9.70 -29.06 18.86
C SER A 154 -8.47 -28.30 18.33
N SER A 155 -7.36 -28.27 19.09
CA SER A 155 -6.10 -27.69 18.63
C SER A 155 -5.50 -28.51 17.47
N ARG A 156 -5.53 -29.84 17.56
CA ARG A 156 -5.07 -30.72 16.46
C ARG A 156 -5.92 -30.58 15.22
N GLU A 157 -7.24 -30.55 15.36
CA GLU A 157 -8.17 -30.34 14.24
C GLU A 157 -7.92 -29.00 13.55
N MET A 158 -7.74 -27.92 14.32
CA MET A 158 -7.41 -26.60 13.76
C MET A 158 -6.06 -26.61 13.02
N LEU A 159 -5.04 -27.29 13.55
CA LEU A 159 -3.74 -27.43 12.87
C LEU A 159 -3.84 -28.27 11.59
N GLN A 160 -4.67 -29.31 11.58
CA GLN A 160 -4.96 -30.09 10.38
C GLN A 160 -5.65 -29.24 9.32
N ASN A 161 -6.64 -28.43 9.71
CA ASN A 161 -7.31 -27.49 8.81
C ASN A 161 -6.32 -26.44 8.25
N ILE A 162 -5.49 -25.83 9.10
CA ILE A 162 -4.43 -24.89 8.64
C ILE A 162 -3.50 -25.58 7.63
N ARG A 163 -3.11 -26.83 7.88
CA ARG A 163 -2.28 -27.59 6.94
C ARG A 163 -2.98 -27.78 5.61
N LEU A 164 -4.20 -28.28 5.60
CA LEU A 164 -4.96 -28.60 4.40
C LEU A 164 -5.30 -27.33 3.60
N CYS A 165 -5.87 -26.32 4.27
CA CYS A 165 -6.45 -25.14 3.62
C CYS A 165 -5.49 -23.96 3.47
N ARG A 166 -4.28 -24.01 4.04
CA ARG A 166 -3.27 -22.95 3.85
C ARG A 166 -1.99 -23.51 3.24
N LEU A 167 -1.35 -24.46 3.93
CA LEU A 167 -0.04 -24.97 3.54
C LEU A 167 -0.10 -25.82 2.27
N CYS A 168 -1.09 -26.71 2.18
CA CYS A 168 -1.27 -27.67 1.10
C CYS A 168 -2.47 -27.35 0.20
N TYR A 169 -3.01 -26.13 0.28
CA TYR A 169 -4.17 -25.73 -0.51
C TYR A 169 -3.92 -25.91 -2.01
N ASP A 170 -4.80 -26.69 -2.63
CA ASP A 170 -4.82 -26.95 -4.07
C ASP A 170 -5.88 -26.05 -4.72
N GLU A 171 -5.44 -25.12 -5.55
CA GLU A 171 -6.32 -24.20 -6.27
C GLU A 171 -7.13 -24.90 -7.37
N CYS A 172 -6.63 -26.01 -7.91
CA CYS A 172 -7.30 -26.76 -8.99
C CYS A 172 -8.34 -27.73 -8.43
N ASN A 173 -8.13 -28.23 -7.22
CA ASN A 173 -9.06 -29.14 -6.54
C ASN A 173 -9.14 -28.80 -5.04
N PRO A 174 -9.81 -27.69 -4.67
CA PRO A 174 -9.90 -27.27 -3.28
C PRO A 174 -10.70 -28.28 -2.46
N ASP A 175 -10.19 -28.64 -1.28
CA ASP A 175 -10.90 -29.52 -0.35
C ASP A 175 -12.21 -28.87 0.12
N ALA A 176 -13.28 -29.67 0.21
CA ALA A 176 -14.61 -29.19 0.59
C ALA A 176 -14.68 -28.58 2.01
N SER A 177 -13.74 -28.93 2.90
CA SER A 177 -13.63 -28.36 4.24
C SER A 177 -13.02 -26.95 4.23
N CYS A 178 -12.35 -26.56 3.15
CA CYS A 178 -11.81 -25.22 2.99
C CYS A 178 -12.91 -24.27 2.56
N SER A 179 -13.13 -23.19 3.33
CA SER A 179 -14.01 -22.11 2.92
C SER A 179 -13.58 -21.58 1.54
N SER A 180 -14.57 -21.25 0.69
CA SER A 180 -14.40 -20.81 -0.69
C SER A 180 -13.27 -19.78 -0.85
N ALA A 181 -12.49 -19.95 -1.92
CA ALA A 181 -11.23 -19.27 -2.23
C ALA A 181 -11.16 -17.77 -1.81
N PRO A 182 -9.96 -17.28 -1.43
CA PRO A 182 -9.77 -15.92 -0.94
C PRO A 182 -10.43 -14.90 -1.86
N ARG A 183 -11.38 -14.15 -1.30
CA ARG A 183 -12.09 -13.09 -2.01
C ARG A 183 -11.07 -12.10 -2.60
N SER A 184 -11.21 -11.78 -3.88
CA SER A 184 -10.37 -10.81 -4.58
C SER A 184 -10.36 -9.47 -3.83
N LEU A 185 -9.18 -8.84 -3.75
CA LEU A 185 -8.99 -7.50 -3.15
C LEU A 185 -10.11 -6.56 -3.62
N THR A 186 -10.97 -6.12 -2.71
CA THR A 186 -12.11 -5.26 -3.04
C THR A 186 -11.70 -3.81 -2.83
N VAL A 187 -11.58 -3.04 -3.92
CA VAL A 187 -11.32 -1.60 -3.86
C VAL A 187 -12.42 -0.91 -3.04
N PRO A 188 -12.11 0.11 -2.20
CA PRO A 188 -13.12 0.84 -1.46
C PRO A 188 -14.17 1.48 -2.39
N LEU A 189 -15.45 1.22 -2.09
CA LEU A 189 -16.58 1.74 -2.88
C LEU A 189 -16.71 3.28 -2.80
N SER A 190 -16.25 3.92 -1.72
CA SER A 190 -16.29 5.39 -1.53
C SER A 190 -14.92 6.05 -1.67
N LEU A 191 -14.35 6.00 -2.88
CA LEU A 191 -13.01 6.50 -3.20
C LEU A 191 -13.03 7.49 -4.37
N ASP A 192 -12.41 8.66 -4.19
CA ASP A 192 -11.92 9.50 -5.29
C ASP A 192 -10.39 9.35 -5.36
N MET A 193 -9.83 9.00 -6.52
CA MET A 193 -8.39 8.82 -6.72
C MET A 193 -7.90 9.52 -7.99
N ALA A 194 -6.89 10.36 -7.87
CA ALA A 194 -6.23 10.99 -9.02
C ALA A 194 -4.80 10.45 -9.16
N PHE A 195 -4.48 9.91 -10.34
CA PHE A 195 -3.13 9.60 -10.77
C PHE A 195 -2.49 10.86 -11.35
N VAL A 196 -1.33 11.24 -10.78
CA VAL A 196 -0.49 12.33 -11.27
C VAL A 196 0.85 11.73 -11.64
N VAL A 197 1.29 11.91 -12.88
CA VAL A 197 2.51 11.28 -13.40
C VAL A 197 3.52 12.37 -13.70
N ASP A 198 4.70 12.27 -13.10
CA ASP A 198 5.87 13.09 -13.43
C ASP A 198 6.30 12.86 -14.89
N ASP A 199 7.11 13.76 -15.42
CA ASP A 199 7.66 13.68 -16.76
C ASP A 199 8.40 12.34 -17.00
N LEU A 200 7.88 11.52 -17.92
CA LEU A 200 8.43 10.20 -18.19
C LEU A 200 9.63 10.22 -19.14
N GLU A 201 9.99 11.36 -19.74
CA GLU A 201 11.16 11.50 -20.64
C GLU A 201 12.48 11.10 -19.95
N ARG A 202 12.51 11.14 -18.62
CA ARG A 202 13.67 10.75 -17.81
C ARG A 202 13.89 9.26 -17.70
N LEU A 203 12.87 8.47 -18.02
CA LEU A 203 12.96 7.01 -18.11
C LEU A 203 13.30 6.61 -19.56
N ASN A 204 13.90 5.44 -19.75
CA ASN A 204 14.01 4.91 -21.11
C ASN A 204 12.65 4.44 -21.63
N ALA A 205 12.52 4.33 -22.95
CA ALA A 205 11.25 3.99 -23.59
C ALA A 205 10.62 2.67 -23.09
N ALA A 206 11.43 1.67 -22.71
CA ALA A 206 10.92 0.41 -22.17
C ALA A 206 10.33 0.59 -20.75
N GLU A 207 11.01 1.35 -19.90
CA GLU A 207 10.54 1.71 -18.56
C GLU A 207 9.29 2.59 -18.61
N SER A 208 9.22 3.57 -19.52
CA SER A 208 8.02 4.39 -19.73
C SER A 208 6.81 3.55 -20.15
N ARG A 209 6.99 2.61 -21.09
CA ARG A 209 5.93 1.64 -21.45
C ARG A 209 5.50 0.78 -20.27
N THR A 210 6.44 0.36 -19.41
CA THR A 210 6.10 -0.44 -18.23
C THR A 210 5.25 0.36 -17.25
N VAL A 211 5.51 1.67 -17.08
CA VAL A 211 4.66 2.58 -16.28
C VAL A 211 3.26 2.72 -16.89
N GLN A 212 3.15 2.85 -18.21
CA GLN A 212 1.86 2.91 -18.91
C GLN A 212 1.05 1.61 -18.72
N HIS A 213 1.70 0.44 -18.82
CA HIS A 213 1.08 -0.86 -18.52
C HIS A 213 0.63 -0.97 -17.06
N PHE A 214 1.45 -0.50 -16.11
CA PHE A 214 1.07 -0.44 -14.70
C PHE A 214 -0.20 0.41 -14.49
N LEU A 215 -0.26 1.61 -15.06
CA LEU A 215 -1.45 2.46 -14.99
C LEU A 215 -2.67 1.76 -15.61
N SER A 216 -2.53 1.18 -16.81
CA SER A 216 -3.63 0.44 -17.46
C SER A 216 -4.16 -0.69 -16.57
N SER A 217 -3.26 -1.43 -15.92
CA SER A 217 -3.61 -2.53 -15.01
C SER A 217 -4.33 -2.04 -13.75
N MET A 218 -3.92 -0.87 -13.22
CA MET A 218 -4.63 -0.21 -12.12
C MET A 218 -6.05 0.20 -12.54
N PHE A 219 -6.21 0.87 -13.68
CA PHE A 219 -7.53 1.26 -14.21
C PHE A 219 -8.43 0.04 -14.47
N ASP A 220 -7.89 -1.06 -15.02
CA ASP A 220 -8.62 -2.32 -15.21
C ASP A 220 -9.16 -2.88 -13.88
N THR A 221 -8.41 -2.73 -12.78
CA THR A 221 -8.86 -3.12 -11.44
C THR A 221 -10.10 -2.32 -11.03
N PHE A 222 -10.10 -1.00 -11.21
CA PHE A 222 -11.24 -0.14 -10.86
C PHE A 222 -12.46 -0.39 -11.76
N LEU A 223 -12.25 -0.58 -13.06
CA LEU A 223 -13.34 -0.87 -14.02
C LEU A 223 -14.05 -2.19 -13.67
N SER A 224 -13.30 -3.21 -13.25
CA SER A 224 -13.87 -4.52 -12.90
C SER A 224 -14.72 -4.48 -11.62
N THR A 225 -14.51 -3.51 -10.73
CA THR A 225 -15.30 -3.35 -9.49
C THR A 225 -16.64 -2.64 -9.68
N SER A 226 -16.91 -2.08 -10.87
CA SER A 226 -18.08 -1.24 -11.14
C SER A 226 -19.34 -1.97 -11.62
N GLU A 227 -19.36 -3.31 -11.58
CA GLU A 227 -20.45 -4.14 -12.11
C GLU A 227 -21.55 -4.49 -11.08
N SER A 228 -21.56 -3.88 -9.88
CA SER A 228 -22.60 -4.15 -8.87
C SER A 228 -23.75 -3.13 -8.95
N LYS A 229 -24.94 -3.62 -9.38
CA LYS A 229 -26.29 -2.98 -9.36
C LYS A 229 -26.37 -1.54 -8.82
N ASP A 230 -26.68 -0.60 -9.72
CA ASP A 230 -27.25 0.77 -9.70
C ASP A 230 -27.47 1.59 -8.41
N SER A 231 -27.06 1.17 -7.22
CA SER A 231 -27.33 1.92 -5.99
C SER A 231 -26.13 2.05 -5.05
N MET A 232 -24.94 1.55 -5.42
CA MET A 232 -23.74 1.67 -4.58
C MET A 232 -22.79 2.77 -5.07
N PRO A 233 -22.12 3.50 -4.17
CA PRO A 233 -21.09 4.47 -4.54
C PRO A 233 -19.98 3.75 -5.31
N HIS A 234 -19.63 4.26 -6.49
CA HIS A 234 -18.51 3.76 -7.29
C HIS A 234 -17.25 4.58 -7.04
N PRO A 235 -16.04 3.97 -7.14
CA PRO A 235 -14.78 4.71 -7.10
C PRO A 235 -14.66 5.61 -8.33
N ARG A 236 -14.35 6.90 -8.13
CA ARG A 236 -14.03 7.84 -9.21
C ARG A 236 -12.52 7.90 -9.32
N VAL A 237 -11.99 7.47 -10.45
CA VAL A 237 -10.55 7.49 -10.69
C VAL A 237 -10.26 8.35 -11.90
N ALA A 238 -9.23 9.18 -11.78
CA ALA A 238 -8.77 10.04 -12.86
C ALA A 238 -7.28 9.94 -13.11
N LEU A 239 -6.86 10.17 -14.35
CA LEU A 239 -5.49 10.48 -14.71
C LEU A 239 -5.44 11.97 -15.04
N VAL A 240 -4.56 12.71 -14.39
CA VAL A 240 -4.42 14.15 -14.57
C VAL A 240 -3.04 14.45 -15.11
N GLN A 241 -3.00 15.16 -16.23
CA GLN A 241 -1.77 15.47 -16.95
C GLN A 241 -1.73 16.97 -17.30
N HIS A 242 -0.52 17.51 -17.31
CA HIS A 242 -0.27 18.88 -17.74
C HIS A 242 0.27 18.87 -19.17
N THR A 243 -0.39 19.56 -20.08
CA THR A 243 -0.02 19.59 -21.49
C THR A 243 1.15 20.55 -21.71
N PRO A 244 2.35 20.09 -22.14
CA PRO A 244 3.49 20.97 -22.37
C PRO A 244 3.22 21.99 -23.49
N GLY A 245 3.66 23.24 -23.33
CA GLY A 245 3.57 24.27 -24.38
C GLY A 245 2.23 24.99 -24.49
N TYR A 246 1.27 24.74 -23.60
CA TYR A 246 0.00 25.45 -23.58
C TYR A 246 0.14 26.84 -22.93
N ALA A 247 0.20 27.90 -23.74
CA ALA A 247 -0.06 29.25 -23.26
C ALA A 247 -1.60 29.44 -23.21
N PRO A 248 -2.20 29.75 -22.05
CA PRO A 248 -3.64 29.92 -21.95
C PRO A 248 -4.05 31.14 -22.80
N ARG A 249 -4.54 30.88 -24.02
CA ARG A 249 -5.32 31.88 -24.74
C ARG A 249 -6.70 31.91 -24.07
N PHE A 250 -7.13 33.11 -23.72
CA PHE A 250 -8.42 33.47 -23.11
C PHE A 250 -9.46 32.33 -23.08
N GLY A 251 -9.63 31.72 -21.92
CA GLY A 251 -10.79 30.85 -21.61
C GLY A 251 -10.56 29.34 -21.61
N ASN A 252 -9.41 28.81 -22.03
CA ASN A 252 -9.17 27.36 -22.07
C ASN A 252 -8.19 26.86 -20.98
N ASP A 253 -8.51 25.71 -20.38
CA ASP A 253 -7.78 25.09 -19.26
C ASP A 253 -6.48 24.39 -19.73
N PRO A 254 -5.29 24.73 -19.19
CA PRO A 254 -4.00 24.13 -19.59
C PRO A 254 -3.81 22.68 -19.13
N PHE A 255 -4.77 22.12 -18.40
CA PHE A 255 -4.75 20.74 -17.94
C PHE A 255 -5.74 19.91 -18.73
N ASN A 256 -5.27 18.76 -19.23
CA ASN A 256 -6.16 17.76 -19.75
C ASN A 256 -6.60 16.85 -18.60
N LEU A 257 -7.89 16.87 -18.29
CA LEU A 257 -8.54 15.75 -17.60
C LEU A 257 -8.77 14.64 -18.63
N ASP A 258 -7.71 13.97 -19.05
CA ASP A 258 -7.82 12.99 -20.13
C ASP A 258 -8.67 11.79 -19.73
N LEU A 259 -8.74 11.45 -18.44
CA LEU A 259 -9.53 10.34 -17.95
C LEU A 259 -10.18 10.68 -16.62
N ALA A 260 -11.51 10.74 -16.58
CA ALA A 260 -12.29 10.42 -15.38
C ALA A 260 -13.11 9.17 -15.71
N ILE A 261 -13.09 8.12 -14.88
CA ILE A 261 -13.82 6.84 -15.09
C ILE A 261 -15.37 7.02 -15.11
N LEU A 262 -15.89 8.23 -15.23
CA LEU A 262 -17.29 8.55 -14.95
C LEU A 262 -18.25 8.48 -16.13
N ASP A 263 -17.85 8.80 -17.38
CA ASP A 263 -18.88 9.24 -18.35
C ASP A 263 -19.12 8.34 -19.57
N TYR A 264 -18.55 7.12 -19.62
CA TYR A 264 -18.72 6.25 -20.80
C TYR A 264 -19.67 5.07 -20.57
N PRO A 265 -20.52 4.71 -21.57
CA PRO A 265 -21.61 3.74 -21.37
C PRO A 265 -21.17 2.26 -21.32
N THR A 266 -20.00 1.89 -21.86
CA THR A 266 -19.57 0.48 -21.92
C THR A 266 -18.11 0.27 -21.52
N LYS A 267 -17.84 -0.88 -20.87
CA LYS A 267 -16.51 -1.27 -20.34
C LYS A 267 -15.43 -1.36 -21.42
N SER A 268 -15.77 -1.86 -22.61
CA SER A 268 -14.85 -1.98 -23.75
C SER A 268 -14.41 -0.61 -24.28
N ILE A 269 -15.34 0.34 -24.35
CA ILE A 269 -15.06 1.72 -24.78
C ILE A 269 -14.25 2.46 -23.71
N LYS A 270 -14.61 2.31 -22.42
CA LYS A 270 -13.81 2.81 -21.28
C LYS A 270 -12.37 2.33 -21.37
N LYS A 271 -12.18 1.02 -21.58
CA LYS A 271 -10.85 0.40 -21.63
C LYS A 271 -10.02 0.92 -22.80
N ARG A 272 -10.59 0.98 -24.01
CA ARG A 272 -9.87 1.48 -25.19
C ARG A 272 -9.46 2.94 -25.03
N HIS A 273 -10.37 3.81 -24.56
CA HIS A 273 -10.06 5.22 -24.35
C HIS A 273 -9.00 5.44 -23.25
N VAL A 274 -9.10 4.69 -22.14
CA VAL A 274 -8.08 4.66 -21.08
C VAL A 274 -6.73 4.25 -21.66
N GLN A 275 -6.68 3.19 -22.48
CA GLN A 275 -5.46 2.74 -23.13
C GLN A 275 -4.89 3.83 -24.05
N ASP A 276 -5.69 4.39 -24.95
CA ASP A 276 -5.24 5.41 -25.90
C ASP A 276 -4.73 6.68 -25.23
N ALA A 277 -5.37 7.13 -24.14
CA ALA A 277 -4.90 8.25 -23.32
C ALA A 277 -3.61 7.91 -22.57
N LEU A 278 -3.53 6.70 -21.98
CA LEU A 278 -2.34 6.25 -21.26
C LEU A 278 -1.11 6.08 -22.16
N PHE A 279 -1.28 5.68 -23.42
CA PHE A 279 -0.18 5.57 -24.38
C PHE A 279 0.32 6.92 -24.87
N LYS A 280 -0.43 8.01 -24.64
CA LYS A 280 -0.02 9.41 -24.87
C LYS A 280 0.53 10.09 -23.61
N VAL A 281 0.78 9.32 -22.55
CA VAL A 281 1.36 9.86 -21.31
C VAL A 281 2.81 10.28 -21.57
N ASP A 282 3.00 11.57 -21.82
CA ASP A 282 4.32 12.21 -21.85
C ASP A 282 4.75 12.69 -20.44
N GLY A 283 3.79 12.77 -19.51
CA GLY A 283 3.99 13.19 -18.12
C GLY A 283 3.78 14.69 -17.92
N SER A 284 3.59 15.12 -16.67
CA SER A 284 3.31 16.51 -16.33
C SER A 284 4.60 17.29 -16.06
N SER A 285 4.83 18.41 -16.77
CA SER A 285 5.98 19.28 -16.55
C SER A 285 5.96 20.06 -15.21
N SER A 286 4.83 20.08 -14.48
CA SER A 286 4.78 20.56 -13.08
C SER A 286 3.80 19.74 -12.23
N ILE A 287 4.34 18.82 -11.42
CA ILE A 287 3.56 17.99 -10.50
C ILE A 287 2.74 18.88 -9.56
N ALA A 288 3.32 19.96 -9.05
CA ALA A 288 2.64 20.84 -8.09
C ALA A 288 1.39 21.48 -8.69
N ASN A 289 1.49 21.99 -9.91
CA ASN A 289 0.36 22.62 -10.60
C ASN A 289 -0.72 21.58 -10.93
N THR A 290 -0.32 20.38 -11.36
CA THR A 290 -1.26 19.28 -11.66
C THR A 290 -2.04 18.84 -10.43
N ILE A 291 -1.39 18.78 -9.25
CA ILE A 291 -2.08 18.49 -7.99
C ILE A 291 -3.05 19.62 -7.62
N GLU A 292 -2.61 20.87 -7.70
CA GLU A 292 -3.47 22.04 -7.41
C GLU A 292 -4.72 22.05 -8.29
N TRP A 293 -4.54 21.81 -9.59
CA TRP A 293 -5.63 21.68 -10.54
C TRP A 293 -6.56 20.52 -10.18
N SER A 294 -6.00 19.35 -9.86
CA SER A 294 -6.79 18.16 -9.46
C SER A 294 -7.68 18.46 -8.26
N LEU A 295 -7.13 19.15 -7.25
CA LEU A 295 -7.87 19.56 -6.06
C LEU A 295 -9.05 20.46 -6.45
N ASN A 296 -8.83 21.44 -7.31
CA ASN A 296 -9.83 22.46 -7.63
C ASN A 296 -10.90 21.99 -8.63
N ASN A 297 -10.59 21.02 -9.50
CA ASN A 297 -11.46 20.65 -10.61
C ASN A 297 -12.02 19.22 -10.51
N PHE A 298 -11.21 18.25 -10.09
CA PHE A 298 -11.66 16.85 -9.99
C PHE A 298 -12.35 16.54 -8.66
N PHE A 299 -11.74 16.99 -7.55
CA PHE A 299 -12.19 16.66 -6.20
C PHE A 299 -13.22 17.62 -5.61
N LEU A 300 -13.24 18.90 -6.00
CA LEU A 300 -14.25 19.86 -5.55
C LEU A 300 -15.59 19.69 -6.27
N ASN A 301 -15.59 19.32 -7.55
CA ASN A 301 -16.79 19.17 -8.38
C ASN A 301 -17.51 17.82 -8.17
N ALA A 302 -17.29 17.16 -7.04
CA ALA A 302 -17.89 15.86 -6.72
C ALA A 302 -19.30 16.06 -6.14
N PRO A 303 -20.37 15.53 -6.76
CA PRO A 303 -21.74 15.65 -6.24
C PRO A 303 -21.93 14.96 -4.88
N ASP A 304 -21.16 13.90 -4.61
CA ASP A 304 -21.08 13.22 -3.32
C ASP A 304 -19.70 13.40 -2.69
N GLN A 305 -19.62 13.80 -1.41
CA GLN A 305 -18.35 13.77 -0.68
C GLN A 305 -17.94 12.32 -0.40
N LYS A 306 -17.10 11.74 -1.26
CA LYS A 306 -16.50 10.42 -1.00
C LYS A 306 -15.70 10.44 0.29
N GLN A 307 -15.72 9.31 1.00
CA GLN A 307 -15.06 9.14 2.29
C GLN A 307 -13.54 9.22 2.16
N TYR A 308 -12.98 8.71 1.06
CA TYR A 308 -11.55 8.62 0.83
C TYR A 308 -11.14 9.40 -0.42
N LYS A 309 -10.14 10.27 -0.28
CA LYS A 309 -9.59 11.09 -1.37
C LYS A 309 -8.09 10.84 -1.47
N VAL A 310 -7.63 10.29 -2.59
CA VAL A 310 -6.24 9.87 -2.79
C VAL A 310 -5.63 10.61 -3.97
N ILE A 311 -4.47 11.23 -3.75
CA ILE A 311 -3.60 11.70 -4.83
C ILE A 311 -2.43 10.73 -4.91
N PHE A 312 -2.36 9.98 -6.00
CA PHE A 312 -1.31 9.01 -6.27
C PHE A 312 -0.33 9.60 -7.27
N THR A 313 0.88 9.90 -6.83
CA THR A 313 1.89 10.54 -7.66
C THR A 313 3.02 9.58 -7.99
N ILE A 314 3.30 9.42 -9.28
CA ILE A 314 4.45 8.67 -9.80
C ILE A 314 5.57 9.67 -10.07
N PHE A 315 6.70 9.52 -9.39
CA PHE A 315 7.90 10.32 -9.57
C PHE A 315 8.92 9.54 -10.40
N SER A 316 9.45 10.12 -11.47
CA SER A 316 10.39 9.49 -12.41
C SER A 316 11.82 10.04 -12.28
N GLY A 317 12.06 11.07 -11.46
CA GLY A 317 13.39 11.63 -11.23
C GLY A 317 13.45 12.85 -10.31
N GLU A 318 14.49 13.68 -10.46
CA GLU A 318 14.68 14.89 -9.65
C GLU A 318 13.69 16.02 -9.98
N THR A 319 12.77 16.33 -9.09
CA THR A 319 11.88 17.50 -9.24
C THR A 319 12.69 18.81 -9.30
N ASN A 320 12.35 19.74 -10.20
CA ASN A 320 12.99 21.07 -10.27
C ASN A 320 12.79 21.86 -8.97
N ILE A 321 13.83 22.58 -8.50
CA ILE A 321 13.84 23.37 -7.25
C ILE A 321 12.64 24.31 -7.10
N LEU A 322 12.25 25.03 -8.16
CA LEU A 322 11.11 25.96 -8.11
C LEU A 322 9.79 25.20 -7.88
N ASP A 323 9.64 24.05 -8.54
CA ASP A 323 8.49 23.16 -8.36
C ASP A 323 8.48 22.53 -6.95
N LYS A 324 9.64 22.33 -6.30
CA LYS A 324 9.72 21.78 -4.92
C LYS A 324 8.95 22.61 -3.91
N LYS A 325 9.13 23.94 -3.89
CA LYS A 325 8.47 24.79 -2.87
C LYS A 325 6.95 24.73 -3.01
N LYS A 326 6.45 24.84 -4.25
CA LYS A 326 5.02 24.77 -4.54
C LYS A 326 4.47 23.36 -4.24
N LEU A 327 5.19 22.30 -4.63
CA LEU A 327 4.80 20.92 -4.33
C LEU A 327 4.64 20.68 -2.83
N MET A 328 5.60 21.18 -2.03
CA MET A 328 5.56 21.08 -0.57
C MET A 328 4.39 21.83 0.04
N GLN A 329 4.07 23.01 -0.49
CA GLN A 329 2.90 23.78 -0.07
C GLN A 329 1.59 23.07 -0.41
N VAL A 330 1.37 22.73 -1.69
CA VAL A 330 0.12 22.12 -2.17
C VAL A 330 -0.12 20.76 -1.50
N SER A 331 0.92 19.92 -1.35
CA SER A 331 0.82 18.63 -0.64
C SER A 331 0.48 18.80 0.84
N TRP A 332 1.02 19.83 1.51
CA TRP A 332 0.66 20.13 2.90
C TRP A 332 -0.81 20.53 3.02
N GLU A 333 -1.27 21.44 2.16
CA GLU A 333 -2.66 21.91 2.14
C GLU A 333 -3.64 20.78 1.85
N ALA A 334 -3.32 19.92 0.87
CA ALA A 334 -4.09 18.72 0.56
C ALA A 334 -4.21 17.80 1.79
N LYS A 335 -3.10 17.49 2.46
CA LYS A 335 -3.14 16.65 3.67
C LYS A 335 -3.94 17.28 4.80
N CYS A 336 -3.89 18.60 4.97
CA CYS A 336 -4.71 19.31 5.95
C CYS A 336 -6.22 19.21 5.65
N LYS A 337 -6.59 19.11 4.36
CA LYS A 337 -7.96 18.88 3.89
C LYS A 337 -8.38 17.39 3.92
N GLY A 338 -7.53 16.50 4.46
CA GLY A 338 -7.82 15.08 4.62
C GLY A 338 -7.45 14.19 3.42
N PHE A 339 -6.75 14.74 2.43
CA PHE A 339 -6.28 13.97 1.28
C PHE A 339 -5.14 13.02 1.68
N VAL A 340 -5.15 11.83 1.09
CA VAL A 340 -4.09 10.85 1.21
C VAL A 340 -3.10 11.06 0.06
N MET A 341 -1.89 11.48 0.38
CA MET A 341 -0.82 11.66 -0.61
C MET A 341 -0.01 10.35 -0.67
N PHE A 342 -0.08 9.63 -1.79
CA PHE A 342 0.71 8.43 -2.04
C PHE A 342 1.80 8.75 -3.08
N ALA A 343 3.04 8.35 -2.79
CA ALA A 343 4.17 8.51 -3.69
C ALA A 343 4.72 7.16 -4.15
N LEU A 344 4.77 6.96 -5.46
CA LEU A 344 5.57 5.91 -6.10
C LEU A 344 6.79 6.58 -6.72
N ALA A 345 7.97 6.39 -6.14
CA ALA A 345 9.21 6.89 -6.70
C ALA A 345 9.94 5.81 -7.49
N LEU A 346 10.22 6.09 -8.75
CA LEU A 346 10.95 5.24 -9.68
C LEU A 346 12.35 5.81 -9.86
N GLY A 347 13.38 4.97 -9.73
CA GLY A 347 14.75 5.42 -9.91
C GLY A 347 15.41 6.00 -8.66
N ARG A 348 16.68 6.37 -8.81
CA ARG A 348 17.54 6.86 -7.71
C ARG A 348 17.56 8.38 -7.55
N GLY A 349 17.03 9.13 -8.52
CA GLY A 349 17.12 10.59 -8.54
C GLY A 349 16.24 11.30 -7.51
N THR A 350 15.14 10.68 -7.06
CA THR A 350 14.15 11.42 -6.27
C THR A 350 14.62 11.69 -4.83
N ASN A 351 14.74 12.97 -4.47
CA ASN A 351 15.24 13.39 -3.16
C ASN A 351 14.34 12.86 -2.03
N SER A 352 14.95 12.11 -1.10
CA SER A 352 14.23 11.45 -0.01
C SER A 352 13.48 12.42 0.91
N THR A 353 13.97 13.65 1.09
CA THR A 353 13.33 14.68 1.92
C THR A 353 12.05 15.19 1.26
N ILE A 354 12.03 15.34 -0.07
CA ILE A 354 10.82 15.75 -0.81
C ILE A 354 9.75 14.68 -0.64
N LEU A 355 10.09 13.42 -0.93
CA LEU A 355 9.16 12.29 -0.84
C LEU A 355 8.57 12.12 0.56
N LYS A 356 9.40 12.23 1.60
CA LYS A 356 8.96 12.14 3.00
C LYS A 356 8.00 13.25 3.39
N ASN A 357 8.21 14.46 2.86
CA ASN A 357 7.33 15.58 3.16
C ASN A 357 6.07 15.61 2.29
N PHE A 358 6.14 15.06 1.08
CA PHE A 358 5.01 14.90 0.19
C PHE A 358 4.02 13.85 0.75
N ALA A 359 4.49 12.62 0.95
CA ALA A 359 3.66 11.48 1.30
C ALA A 359 2.93 11.66 2.65
N SER A 360 1.78 10.98 2.78
CA SER A 360 1.03 10.91 4.03
C SER A 360 1.71 9.98 5.04
N PHE A 361 1.43 10.19 6.33
CA PHE A 361 1.91 9.32 7.41
C PHE A 361 0.95 8.13 7.62
N PRO A 362 1.46 6.92 7.96
CA PRO A 362 2.87 6.53 8.07
C PRO A 362 3.52 6.33 6.69
N LEU A 363 4.80 6.70 6.58
CA LEU A 363 5.51 6.70 5.29
C LEU A 363 5.59 5.31 4.66
N GLU A 364 5.75 4.28 5.48
CA GLU A 364 5.88 2.89 5.04
C GLU A 364 4.62 2.36 4.35
N LYS A 365 3.48 3.07 4.45
CA LYS A 365 2.22 2.75 3.76
C LYS A 365 1.92 3.64 2.55
N HIS A 366 2.57 4.80 2.44
CA HIS A 366 2.24 5.84 1.45
C HIS A 366 3.41 6.22 0.55
N LEU A 367 4.60 5.67 0.80
CA LEU A 367 5.78 5.91 -0.02
C LEU A 367 6.36 4.55 -0.42
N LEU A 368 6.26 4.24 -1.70
CA LEU A 368 6.95 3.12 -2.32
C LEU A 368 8.10 3.64 -3.19
N ARG A 369 9.28 3.08 -2.98
CA ARG A 369 10.49 3.41 -3.76
C ARG A 369 10.94 2.16 -4.48
N LEU A 370 11.07 2.26 -5.80
CA LEU A 370 11.59 1.22 -6.67
C LEU A 370 12.90 1.70 -7.29
N ASP A 371 13.86 0.79 -7.44
CA ASP A 371 15.15 1.16 -8.01
C ASP A 371 15.03 1.46 -9.51
N ARG A 372 14.09 0.79 -10.19
CA ARG A 372 13.76 0.98 -11.61
C ARG A 372 12.26 0.79 -11.85
N ALA A 373 11.83 0.97 -13.09
CA ALA A 373 10.46 0.70 -13.52
C ALA A 373 10.39 -0.64 -14.27
N LEU A 374 10.94 -1.71 -13.67
CA LEU A 374 10.89 -3.05 -14.24
C LEU A 374 9.52 -3.69 -14.02
N GLU A 375 9.13 -4.60 -14.90
CA GLU A 375 7.84 -5.30 -14.84
C GLU A 375 7.60 -6.00 -13.49
N ALA A 376 8.60 -6.70 -12.97
CA ALA A 376 8.51 -7.36 -11.66
C ALA A 376 8.37 -6.35 -10.49
N GLU A 377 9.02 -5.18 -10.57
CA GLU A 377 8.96 -4.15 -9.54
C GLU A 377 7.62 -3.42 -9.56
N LEU A 378 7.09 -3.09 -10.74
CA LEU A 378 5.78 -2.50 -10.90
C LEU A 378 4.65 -3.51 -10.62
N GLY A 379 4.87 -4.80 -10.86
CA GLY A 379 3.99 -5.86 -10.40
C GLY A 379 3.91 -5.96 -8.86
N TYR A 380 5.04 -5.77 -8.16
CA TYR A 380 5.04 -5.59 -6.70
C TYR A 380 4.29 -4.31 -6.30
N ALA A 381 4.54 -3.19 -6.99
CA ALA A 381 3.87 -1.93 -6.70
C ALA A 381 2.36 -2.05 -6.83
N GLN A 382 1.85 -2.66 -7.90
CA GLN A 382 0.42 -2.88 -8.09
C GLN A 382 -0.20 -3.58 -6.89
N LYS A 383 0.37 -4.72 -6.47
CA LYS A 383 -0.12 -5.47 -5.30
C LYS A 383 -0.03 -4.64 -4.01
N PHE A 384 1.02 -3.85 -3.85
CA PHE A 384 1.17 -2.93 -2.73
C PHE A 384 0.08 -1.84 -2.71
N VAL A 385 -0.22 -1.22 -3.85
CA VAL A 385 -1.29 -0.20 -3.96
C VAL A 385 -2.64 -0.82 -3.64
N LEU A 386 -2.94 -2.02 -4.16
CA LEU A 386 -4.19 -2.72 -3.85
C LEU A 386 -4.32 -3.04 -2.37
N ALA A 387 -3.26 -3.53 -1.73
CA ALA A 387 -3.23 -3.76 -0.28
C ALA A 387 -3.41 -2.45 0.52
N PHE A 388 -2.82 -1.35 0.04
CA PHE A 388 -3.00 -0.01 0.60
C PHE A 388 -4.47 0.47 0.50
N LEU A 389 -5.09 0.33 -0.67
CA LEU A 389 -6.47 0.74 -0.89
C LEU A 389 -7.43 -0.06 -0.01
N ASN A 390 -7.24 -1.37 0.12
CA ASN A 390 -8.02 -2.18 1.06
C ASN A 390 -7.83 -1.70 2.49
N ASN A 391 -6.59 -1.38 2.88
CA ASN A 391 -6.32 -0.87 4.21
C ASN A 391 -6.99 0.47 4.48
N LEU A 392 -7.13 1.32 3.46
CA LEU A 392 -7.75 2.63 3.57
C LEU A 392 -9.20 2.53 4.08
N SER A 393 -9.95 1.53 3.59
CA SER A 393 -11.35 1.29 3.98
C SER A 393 -11.57 0.92 5.46
N THR A 394 -10.50 0.56 6.18
CA THR A 394 -10.60 -0.09 7.49
C THR A 394 -10.51 0.88 8.66
N GLY A 395 -10.19 2.15 8.37
CA GLY A 395 -10.07 3.21 9.38
C GLY A 395 -8.94 3.02 10.39
N ILE A 396 -7.97 2.12 10.13
CA ILE A 396 -6.77 1.96 10.98
C ILE A 396 -5.96 3.25 11.00
N ASN A 397 -5.83 3.91 9.85
CA ASN A 397 -5.22 5.22 9.74
C ASN A 397 -6.29 6.31 9.64
N LYS A 398 -6.01 7.47 10.23
CA LYS A 398 -6.84 8.67 10.11
C LYS A 398 -6.12 9.70 9.24
N TYR A 399 -6.87 10.36 8.37
CA TYR A 399 -6.36 11.39 7.47
C TYR A 399 -7.17 12.68 7.69
N PRO A 400 -6.55 13.78 8.16
CA PRO A 400 -5.16 13.88 8.61
C PRO A 400 -4.94 13.16 9.96
N PRO A 401 -3.71 12.72 10.28
CA PRO A 401 -3.39 12.22 11.62
C PRO A 401 -3.50 13.34 12.66
N ALA A 402 -3.80 13.00 13.92
CA ALA A 402 -4.05 13.98 14.98
C ALA A 402 -2.90 14.99 15.17
N ALA A 403 -1.65 14.52 15.02
CA ALA A 403 -0.47 15.38 15.07
C ALA A 403 -0.45 16.44 13.94
N LEU A 404 -0.94 16.09 12.75
CA LEU A 404 -1.03 17.00 11.62
C LEU A 404 -2.22 17.96 11.77
N VAL A 405 -3.37 17.49 12.24
CA VAL A 405 -4.56 18.33 12.51
C VAL A 405 -4.18 19.56 13.36
N ARG A 406 -3.40 19.35 14.43
CA ARG A 406 -2.93 20.44 15.30
C ARG A 406 -2.07 21.46 14.53
N LYS A 407 -1.13 20.99 13.70
CA LYS A 407 -0.25 21.86 12.90
C LYS A 407 -1.04 22.63 11.83
N CYS A 408 -2.01 21.99 11.17
CA CYS A 408 -2.89 22.64 10.20
C CYS A 408 -3.66 23.79 10.85
N ARG A 409 -4.27 23.57 12.03
CA ARG A 409 -5.00 24.62 12.77
C ARG A 409 -4.11 25.79 13.18
N GLN A 410 -2.87 25.52 13.60
CA GLN A 410 -1.92 26.57 13.99
C GLN A 410 -1.54 27.46 12.80
N ARG A 411 -1.30 26.86 11.64
CA ARG A 411 -0.93 27.59 10.43
C ARG A 411 -2.06 28.48 9.92
N ILE A 412 -3.29 27.96 9.88
CA ILE A 412 -4.48 28.76 9.50
C ILE A 412 -4.61 29.98 10.43
N LYS A 413 -4.50 29.79 11.75
CA LYS A 413 -4.53 30.91 12.72
C LYS A 413 -3.41 31.93 12.51
N SER A 414 -2.22 31.50 12.06
CA SER A 414 -1.12 32.42 11.77
C SER A 414 -1.33 33.21 10.47
N GLU A 415 -1.91 32.58 9.45
CA GLU A 415 -2.25 33.21 8.18
C GLU A 415 -3.38 34.22 8.36
N ASP A 416 -4.40 33.91 9.17
CA ASP A 416 -5.47 34.85 9.55
C ASP A 416 -4.94 36.07 10.32
N ARG A 417 -3.95 35.87 11.20
CA ARG A 417 -3.31 36.96 11.95
C ARG A 417 -2.46 37.87 11.05
N ILE A 418 -1.80 37.31 10.04
CA ILE A 418 -1.04 38.07 9.04
C ILE A 418 -1.98 38.82 8.11
N GLY A 419 -3.10 38.21 7.70
CA GLY A 419 -4.17 38.86 6.92
C GLY A 419 -4.79 40.04 7.68
N LYS A 420 -5.08 39.87 8.98
CA LYS A 420 -5.56 40.97 9.84
C LYS A 420 -4.56 42.10 10.03
N ARG A 421 -3.25 41.81 10.08
CA ARG A 421 -2.18 42.84 10.13
C ARG A 421 -2.01 43.61 8.82
N LYS A 422 -2.38 43.02 7.68
CA LYS A 422 -2.36 43.70 6.37
C LYS A 422 -3.61 44.54 6.09
N MET A 423 -4.68 44.40 6.89
CA MET A 423 -5.94 45.15 6.76
C MET A 423 -6.06 46.36 7.70
N THR A 424 -4.98 46.80 8.37
CA THR A 424 -4.96 48.13 9.02
C THR A 424 -4.66 49.20 7.97
N PRO A 425 -5.61 50.10 7.61
CA PRO A 425 -5.33 51.21 6.72
C PRO A 425 -4.54 52.27 7.49
N SER A 426 -3.34 52.60 7.02
CA SER A 426 -2.63 53.81 7.45
C SER A 426 -3.25 55.01 6.74
N PHE A 427 -4.39 55.50 7.23
CA PHE A 427 -4.83 56.86 6.95
C PHE A 427 -4.21 57.78 8.00
N LYS A 428 -3.13 58.47 7.64
CA LYS A 428 -2.74 59.71 8.31
C LYS A 428 -3.74 60.78 7.87
N GLN A 429 -4.47 61.36 8.83
CA GLN A 429 -5.10 62.66 8.62
C GLN A 429 -3.99 63.69 8.40
N VAL A 430 -4.03 64.35 7.25
CA VAL A 430 -3.34 65.61 7.01
C VAL A 430 -4.35 66.69 7.38
N GLU A 431 -4.16 67.34 8.52
CA GLU A 431 -4.82 68.61 8.82
C GLU A 431 -4.09 69.70 8.02
N ILE A 432 -4.83 70.31 7.10
CA ILE A 432 -4.44 71.50 6.35
C ILE A 432 -4.77 72.69 7.24
N ALA A 433 -3.77 73.53 7.50
CA ALA A 433 -3.94 74.84 8.10
C ALA A 433 -4.65 75.77 7.09
N GLU A 434 -5.74 76.41 7.51
CA GLU A 434 -6.24 77.63 6.88
C GLU A 434 -6.12 78.79 7.85
N ASN A 435 -5.42 79.83 7.38
CA ASN A 435 -5.31 81.14 7.99
C ASN A 435 -6.65 81.88 7.97
N ILE A 436 -7.05 82.46 9.10
CA ILE A 436 -7.43 83.88 9.21
C ILE A 436 -6.82 84.42 10.51
#